data_AF-G1VR36-F1
#
_entry.id   AF-G1VR36-F1
#
_cell.length_a   1.000
_cell.length_b   1.000
_cell.length_c   1.000
_cell.angle_alpha   90.00
_cell.angle_beta   90.00
_cell.angle_gamma   90.00
#
_symmetry.space_group_name_H-M   'P 1'
#
loop_
_entity.id
_entity.type
_entity.pdbx_description
1 polymer ?
#
loop_
_entity_poly.entity_id
_entity_poly.type
_entity_poly.pdbx_seq_one_letter_code
_entity_poly.pdbx_strand_id
1 'polypeptide(L)'
;MRKLFVFATFALLLVLPTSTSIQAHPGRTDSNGCHTCRTNCEKWGLAYGEYHCHNGGGTSSSGGTSAPSTSGSSTPSPSTPQPVQEAKPKVEVPAQPKIDYAKEGATDGYSFKMKNPDKTLEDVTYTYSQKAYKTAFNKSYEKAETELMNNSSSLAETNGKKDALEKEAYQLKELPSKIIKNEYIEYYKTAFDDAEQEVKTVLQGTAEYNAYEYVYNDKKISDVEDYNLKKFKAIYKEAYDTSVKSYEKEKKQLLQLAKDNGKKDGEEGEDQNLDFLDAVKDTAFYPAAKEAYEEAYEENKKESSLLIGMAATAVLILGVYLFIKKLRNRKKA
;
A
#
# COMPACT_ATOMS: atom_id res chain seq x y z
N MET A 1 -5.78 -22.54 -41.57
CA MET A 1 -5.48 -21.38 -40.67
C MET A 1 -4.00 -21.29 -40.30
N ARG A 2 -3.08 -21.21 -41.28
CA ARG A 2 -1.63 -21.20 -41.03
C ARG A 2 -0.89 -19.93 -41.50
N LYS A 3 -1.61 -19.00 -42.15
CA LYS A 3 -1.04 -17.74 -42.66
C LYS A 3 -1.46 -16.50 -41.86
N LEU A 4 -2.41 -16.65 -40.93
CA LEU A 4 -2.83 -15.60 -39.98
C LEU A 4 -1.87 -15.47 -38.78
N PHE A 5 -1.08 -16.51 -38.48
CA PHE A 5 -0.16 -16.50 -37.34
C PHE A 5 1.14 -15.72 -37.59
N VAL A 6 1.55 -15.51 -38.85
CA VAL A 6 2.83 -14.84 -39.17
C VAL A 6 2.71 -13.31 -39.15
N PHE A 7 1.52 -12.77 -39.39
CA PHE A 7 1.27 -11.32 -39.28
C PHE A 7 1.08 -10.84 -37.84
N ALA A 8 0.60 -11.71 -36.95
CA ALA A 8 0.43 -11.39 -35.53
C ALA A 8 1.78 -11.31 -34.78
N THR A 9 2.80 -12.04 -35.23
CA THR A 9 4.13 -12.04 -34.61
C THR A 9 4.98 -10.81 -34.96
N PHE A 10 4.74 -10.13 -36.09
CA PHE A 10 5.50 -8.93 -36.47
C PHE A 10 4.92 -7.64 -35.87
N ALA A 11 3.61 -7.61 -35.58
CA ALA A 11 2.96 -6.49 -34.90
C ALA A 11 3.26 -6.44 -33.38
N LEU A 12 3.68 -7.56 -32.78
CA LEU A 12 3.99 -7.64 -31.34
C LEU A 12 5.40 -7.14 -30.98
N LEU A 13 6.30 -7.00 -31.96
CA LEU A 13 7.68 -6.52 -31.73
C LEU A 13 7.84 -4.99 -31.80
N LEU A 14 6.82 -4.24 -32.24
CA LEU A 14 6.92 -2.77 -32.40
C LEU A 14 6.39 -1.96 -31.20
N VAL A 15 5.93 -2.63 -30.14
CA VAL A 15 5.33 -1.99 -28.94
C VAL A 15 6.10 -2.35 -27.67
N LEU A 16 7.44 -2.35 -27.74
CA LEU A 16 8.25 -2.30 -26.52
C LEU A 16 8.61 -0.84 -26.20
N PRO A 17 7.92 -0.16 -25.26
CA PRO A 17 8.48 1.01 -24.64
C PRO A 17 9.70 0.57 -23.83
N THR A 18 10.89 0.99 -24.24
CA THR A 18 12.07 0.98 -23.37
C THR A 18 11.85 2.03 -22.28
N SER A 19 11.12 1.64 -21.24
CA SER A 19 10.95 2.41 -20.02
C SER A 19 12.31 2.55 -19.37
N THR A 20 13.03 3.61 -19.71
CA THR A 20 14.08 4.11 -18.82
C THR A 20 13.36 4.50 -17.53
N SER A 21 13.74 3.85 -16.44
CA SER A 21 13.22 4.14 -15.11
C SER A 21 13.57 5.60 -14.79
N ILE A 22 12.66 6.53 -15.05
CA ILE A 22 12.76 7.87 -14.51
C ILE A 22 12.46 7.71 -13.02
N GLN A 23 13.54 7.66 -12.25
CA GLN A 23 13.50 7.55 -10.80
C GLN A 23 13.01 8.89 -10.25
N ALA A 24 11.71 9.16 -10.39
CA ALA A 24 11.07 10.35 -9.88
C ALA A 24 10.82 10.16 -8.39
N HIS A 25 11.50 10.95 -7.56
CA HIS A 25 11.32 10.92 -6.11
C HIS A 25 10.02 11.66 -5.72
N PRO A 26 9.34 11.23 -4.65
CA PRO A 26 8.10 11.87 -4.21
C PRO A 26 8.36 13.30 -3.73
N GLY A 27 7.54 14.24 -4.20
CA GLY A 27 7.61 15.65 -3.82
C GLY A 27 6.85 16.52 -4.81
N ARG A 28 5.99 17.43 -4.32
CA ARG A 28 5.30 18.39 -5.18
C ARG A 28 6.26 19.51 -5.51
N THR A 29 6.45 19.80 -6.80
CA THR A 29 7.19 20.98 -7.24
C THR A 29 6.37 22.24 -6.94
N ASP A 30 7.07 23.32 -6.61
CA ASP A 30 6.51 24.66 -6.49
C ASP A 30 6.29 25.30 -7.86
N SER A 31 5.81 26.54 -7.87
CA SER A 31 5.54 27.30 -9.10
C SER A 31 6.77 27.52 -9.99
N ASN A 32 7.98 27.31 -9.46
CA ASN A 32 9.24 27.46 -10.19
C ASN A 32 9.76 26.13 -10.74
N GLY A 33 9.04 25.02 -10.55
CA GLY A 33 9.48 23.69 -10.99
C GLY A 33 10.54 23.06 -10.07
N CYS A 34 10.64 23.54 -8.83
CA CYS A 34 11.63 23.11 -7.85
C CYS A 34 10.96 22.56 -6.60
N HIS A 35 11.71 21.88 -5.74
CA HIS A 35 11.21 21.45 -4.43
C HIS A 35 12.34 21.25 -3.43
N THR A 36 11.99 21.27 -2.15
CA THR A 36 12.90 20.92 -1.05
C THR A 36 12.76 19.45 -0.71
N CYS A 37 13.87 18.72 -0.66
CA CYS A 37 13.86 17.34 -0.22
C CYS A 37 13.60 17.25 1.29
N ARG A 38 12.56 16.50 1.69
CA ARG A 38 12.18 16.28 3.09
C ARG A 38 12.05 14.82 3.52
N THR A 39 12.04 13.88 2.58
CA THR A 39 11.94 12.45 2.89
C THR A 39 12.89 11.65 2.01
N ASN A 40 13.63 10.72 2.62
CA ASN A 40 14.56 9.81 1.94
C ASN A 40 15.59 10.50 1.03
N CYS A 41 16.07 11.70 1.37
CA CYS A 41 16.94 12.52 0.50
C CYS A 41 18.24 11.82 0.12
N GLU A 42 18.80 11.04 1.04
CA GLU A 42 20.02 10.29 0.85
C GLU A 42 19.89 9.23 -0.24
N LYS A 43 18.68 8.65 -0.43
CA LYS A 43 18.41 7.69 -1.53
C LYS A 43 18.50 8.33 -2.92
N TRP A 44 18.45 9.65 -2.97
CA TRP A 44 18.48 10.46 -4.18
C TRP A 44 19.77 11.28 -4.31
N GLY A 45 20.75 11.03 -3.44
CA GLY A 45 22.04 11.73 -3.46
C GLY A 45 21.97 13.19 -2.99
N LEU A 46 20.95 13.56 -2.22
CA LEU A 46 20.71 14.92 -1.74
C LEU A 46 20.77 14.98 -0.21
N ALA A 47 21.14 16.13 0.33
CA ALA A 47 21.06 16.41 1.75
C ALA A 47 19.61 16.69 2.19
N TYR A 48 19.27 16.37 3.43
CA TYR A 48 17.99 16.75 4.02
C TYR A 48 17.83 18.28 4.02
N GLY A 49 16.73 18.78 3.43
CA GLY A 49 16.48 20.22 3.29
C GLY A 49 17.12 20.86 2.05
N GLU A 50 17.77 20.09 1.19
CA GLU A 50 18.31 20.59 -0.08
C GLU A 50 17.18 20.96 -1.05
N TYR A 51 17.30 22.11 -1.72
CA TYR A 51 16.33 22.60 -2.69
C TYR A 51 16.90 22.43 -4.10
N HIS A 52 16.17 21.70 -4.96
CA HIS A 52 16.63 21.42 -6.32
C HIS A 52 15.50 21.55 -7.34
N CYS A 53 15.88 21.88 -8.57
CA CYS A 53 14.96 22.22 -9.66
C CYS A 53 15.08 21.22 -10.80
N HIS A 54 13.93 20.78 -11.30
CA HIS A 54 13.87 19.99 -12.53
C HIS A 54 13.81 20.98 -13.71
N ASN A 55 14.55 20.73 -14.80
CA ASN A 55 14.62 21.56 -16.02
C ASN A 55 15.50 22.84 -16.02
N GLY A 56 16.63 22.85 -15.31
CA GLY A 56 17.70 23.85 -15.55
C GLY A 56 17.47 25.25 -14.98
N GLY A 57 16.47 25.43 -14.10
CA GLY A 57 16.31 26.64 -13.29
C GLY A 57 17.33 26.71 -12.16
N GLY A 58 18.60 27.03 -12.47
CA GLY A 58 19.63 27.23 -11.46
C GLY A 58 19.42 28.55 -10.69
N THR A 59 19.49 28.50 -9.36
CA THR A 59 19.85 29.68 -8.57
C THR A 59 21.06 29.38 -7.67
N SER A 60 22.20 29.89 -8.15
CA SER A 60 23.24 30.59 -7.39
C SER A 60 23.47 30.20 -5.92
N SER A 61 24.56 29.46 -5.69
CA SER A 61 25.26 29.48 -4.40
C SER A 61 25.78 30.90 -4.12
N SER A 62 25.44 31.46 -2.97
CA SER A 62 26.17 32.60 -2.40
C SER A 62 26.99 32.11 -1.22
N GLY A 63 28.15 31.51 -1.53
CA GLY A 63 29.21 31.30 -0.56
C GLY A 63 29.93 32.62 -0.31
N GLY A 64 29.74 33.18 0.88
CA GLY A 64 30.49 34.34 1.38
C GLY A 64 31.49 33.90 2.44
N THR A 65 32.67 33.47 2.01
CA THR A 65 33.82 33.22 2.89
C THR A 65 34.56 34.54 3.09
N SER A 66 34.70 35.01 4.33
CA SER A 66 35.55 36.17 4.66
C SER A 66 36.43 35.87 5.86
N ALA A 67 37.72 35.73 5.61
CA ALA A 67 38.81 36.01 6.54
C ALA A 67 40.11 36.21 5.72
N PRO A 68 41.18 36.74 6.31
CA PRO A 68 41.35 38.12 6.79
C PRO A 68 42.61 38.74 6.16
N SER A 69 42.77 40.07 6.09
CA SER A 69 44.10 40.67 5.86
C SER A 69 44.16 42.19 6.09
N THR A 70 44.92 42.53 7.14
CA THR A 70 45.97 43.56 7.20
C THR A 70 45.65 45.04 6.96
N SER A 71 45.66 45.72 8.11
CA SER A 71 46.05 47.11 8.33
C SER A 71 47.27 47.56 7.51
N GLY A 72 47.10 48.66 6.79
CA GLY A 72 48.18 49.50 6.27
C GLY A 72 48.34 50.73 7.16
N SER A 73 49.51 50.83 7.78
CA SER A 73 49.97 51.89 8.67
C SER A 73 50.41 53.15 7.90
N SER A 74 50.07 54.32 8.40
CA SER A 74 50.88 55.53 8.21
C SER A 74 50.83 56.41 9.45
N THR A 75 52.02 56.56 10.04
CA THR A 75 52.38 57.30 11.25
C THR A 75 52.27 58.83 11.11
N PRO A 76 52.20 59.56 12.25
CA PRO A 76 51.96 61.00 12.32
C PRO A 76 53.25 61.84 12.45
N SER A 77 53.12 63.16 12.30
CA SER A 77 54.13 64.14 12.72
C SER A 77 53.51 65.51 13.04
N PRO A 78 54.16 66.37 13.85
CA PRO A 78 53.57 66.87 15.08
C PRO A 78 53.50 68.41 15.16
N SER A 79 52.53 68.95 15.92
CA SER A 79 52.59 70.32 16.44
C SER A 79 51.82 70.45 17.75
N THR A 80 52.55 70.70 18.83
CA THR A 80 52.12 71.19 20.17
C THR A 80 52.43 72.71 20.29
N PRO A 81 51.97 73.48 21.31
CA PRO A 81 50.67 73.51 22.01
C PRO A 81 50.13 74.94 22.36
N GLN A 82 48.95 74.98 23.01
CA GLN A 82 48.36 76.00 23.95
C GLN A 82 47.46 77.16 23.43
N PRO A 83 46.54 77.75 24.26
CA PRO A 83 45.95 77.31 25.55
C PRO A 83 44.40 77.53 25.72
N VAL A 84 43.81 76.73 26.62
CA VAL A 84 42.69 77.02 27.56
C VAL A 84 41.31 77.42 27.01
N GLN A 85 40.30 76.58 27.27
CA GLN A 85 39.11 77.00 28.03
C GLN A 85 38.43 75.78 28.70
N GLU A 86 38.32 75.89 30.03
CA GLU A 86 37.76 74.91 30.94
C GLU A 86 36.24 74.84 30.76
N ALA A 87 35.75 73.77 30.12
CA ALA A 87 34.32 73.47 30.00
C ALA A 87 33.88 72.57 31.16
N LYS A 88 32.95 73.12 31.95
CA LYS A 88 32.18 72.51 33.04
C LYS A 88 31.83 71.03 32.79
N PRO A 89 32.02 70.11 33.76
CA PRO A 89 31.80 68.69 33.55
C PRO A 89 30.33 68.42 33.24
N LYS A 90 30.08 67.91 32.03
CA LYS A 90 28.81 67.31 31.64
C LYS A 90 28.71 65.97 32.36
N VAL A 91 27.80 65.89 33.33
CA VAL A 91 27.45 64.64 34.00
C VAL A 91 27.01 63.64 32.92
N GLU A 92 27.85 62.64 32.64
CA GLU A 92 27.47 61.48 31.85
C GLU A 92 26.41 60.70 32.63
N VAL A 93 25.17 60.81 32.17
CA VAL A 93 24.11 59.86 32.54
C VAL A 93 24.59 58.47 32.07
N PRO A 94 24.67 57.45 32.94
CA PRO A 94 25.10 56.12 32.53
C PRO A 94 24.16 55.63 31.43
N ALA A 95 24.71 55.35 30.24
CA ALA A 95 23.96 54.86 29.11
C ALA A 95 23.32 53.51 29.49
N GLN A 96 21.98 53.48 29.55
CA GLN A 96 21.23 52.24 29.69
C GLN A 96 21.66 51.25 28.59
N PRO A 97 21.83 49.95 28.89
CA PRO A 97 22.19 48.97 27.89
C PRO A 97 21.14 48.99 26.78
N LYS A 98 21.59 49.20 25.54
CA LYS A 98 20.72 49.25 24.37
C LYS A 98 20.22 47.83 24.08
N ILE A 99 19.00 47.53 24.51
CA ILE A 99 18.37 46.22 24.30
C ILE A 99 18.25 45.94 22.79
N ASP A 100 18.71 44.77 22.36
CA ASP A 100 18.48 44.27 21.01
C ASP A 100 17.10 43.60 20.94
N TYR A 101 16.10 44.43 20.66
CA TYR A 101 14.71 43.98 20.55
C TYR A 101 14.49 42.83 19.56
N ALA A 102 15.27 42.74 18.48
CA ALA A 102 15.11 41.65 17.52
C ALA A 102 15.60 40.32 18.10
N LYS A 103 16.74 40.33 18.79
CA LYS A 103 17.29 39.14 19.44
C LYS A 103 16.40 38.63 20.57
N GLU A 104 15.90 39.53 21.42
CA GLU A 104 14.95 39.19 22.48
C GLU A 104 13.66 38.60 21.89
N GLY A 105 13.10 39.25 20.85
CA GLY A 105 11.90 38.76 20.17
C GLY A 105 12.07 37.35 19.63
N ALA A 106 13.17 37.07 18.93
CA ALA A 106 13.45 35.74 18.39
C ALA A 106 13.60 34.66 19.48
N THR A 107 14.17 35.01 20.64
CA THR A 107 14.35 34.06 21.76
C THR A 107 13.02 33.76 22.44
N ASP A 108 12.22 34.82 22.68
CA ASP A 108 10.93 34.73 23.34
C ASP A 108 9.90 34.01 22.49
N GLY A 109 9.85 34.28 21.17
CA GLY A 109 8.88 33.63 20.27
C GLY A 109 9.10 32.13 20.16
N TYR A 110 10.35 31.70 19.96
CA TYR A 110 10.70 30.28 19.95
C TYR A 110 10.37 29.61 21.30
N SER A 111 10.79 30.23 22.40
CA SER A 111 10.57 29.69 23.76
C SER A 111 9.09 29.62 24.13
N PHE A 112 8.30 30.61 23.73
CA PHE A 112 6.86 30.65 23.98
C PHE A 112 6.17 29.44 23.35
N LYS A 113 6.42 29.19 22.07
CA LYS A 113 5.79 28.07 21.35
C LYS A 113 6.26 26.72 21.89
N MET A 114 7.54 26.57 22.20
CA MET A 114 8.05 25.32 22.80
C MET A 114 7.46 25.01 24.18
N LYS A 115 7.17 26.04 24.99
CA LYS A 115 6.51 25.87 26.30
C LYS A 115 5.00 25.71 26.19
N ASN A 116 4.40 26.22 25.12
CA ASN A 116 2.97 26.21 24.89
C ASN A 116 2.65 25.68 23.47
N PRO A 117 2.87 24.39 23.19
CA PRO A 117 2.72 23.83 21.83
C PRO A 117 1.34 24.06 21.21
N ASP A 118 0.29 24.02 22.03
CA ASP A 118 -1.10 24.13 21.58
C ASP A 118 -1.59 25.58 21.44
N LYS A 119 -0.82 26.58 21.91
CA LYS A 119 -1.21 28.00 21.80
C LYS A 119 -0.90 28.54 20.43
N THR A 120 -1.67 29.54 19.99
CA THR A 120 -1.50 30.23 18.71
C THR A 120 -0.93 31.64 18.91
N LEU A 121 -0.66 32.37 17.81
CA LEU A 121 -0.19 33.76 17.89
C LEU A 121 -1.23 34.69 18.50
N GLU A 122 -2.53 34.38 18.42
CA GLU A 122 -3.60 35.15 19.06
C GLU A 122 -3.52 35.13 20.59
N ASP A 123 -2.92 34.09 21.17
CA ASP A 123 -2.74 33.94 22.62
C ASP A 123 -1.53 34.72 23.17
N VAL A 124 -0.75 35.36 22.30
CA VAL A 124 0.52 35.99 22.66
C VAL A 124 0.30 37.37 23.26
N THR A 125 0.85 37.58 24.46
CA THR A 125 1.03 38.90 25.07
C THR A 125 2.50 39.30 24.95
N TYR A 126 2.80 40.23 24.03
CA TYR A 126 4.17 40.68 23.78
C TYR A 126 4.73 41.49 24.96
N THR A 127 5.93 41.12 25.43
CA THR A 127 6.70 41.85 26.45
C THR A 127 7.01 43.29 26.01
N TYR A 128 7.29 43.45 24.72
CA TYR A 128 7.80 44.69 24.14
C TYR A 128 6.92 45.13 22.95
N SER A 129 6.63 46.43 22.88
CA SER A 129 5.78 47.00 21.83
C SER A 129 6.53 47.30 20.52
N GLN A 130 7.86 47.24 20.54
CA GLN A 130 8.72 47.58 19.41
C GLN A 130 8.47 46.66 18.20
N LYS A 131 8.41 47.26 17.01
CA LYS A 131 8.17 46.52 15.75
C LYS A 131 9.21 45.43 15.52
N ALA A 132 10.49 45.72 15.74
CA ALA A 132 11.59 44.76 15.56
C ALA A 132 11.43 43.52 16.45
N TYR A 133 10.98 43.70 17.69
CA TYR A 133 10.67 42.61 18.60
C TYR A 133 9.53 41.74 18.09
N LYS A 134 8.37 42.34 17.79
CA LYS A 134 7.19 41.60 17.32
C LYS A 134 7.46 40.81 16.04
N THR A 135 8.18 41.41 15.08
CA THR A 135 8.55 40.73 13.83
C THR A 135 9.47 39.54 14.08
N ALA A 136 10.49 39.69 14.93
CA ALA A 136 11.41 38.60 15.24
C ALA A 136 10.72 37.49 16.06
N PHE A 137 9.84 37.87 17.00
CA PHE A 137 9.00 36.95 17.76
C PHE A 137 8.17 36.07 16.83
N ASN A 138 7.34 36.65 15.97
CA ASN A 138 6.43 35.89 15.12
C ASN A 138 7.18 34.92 14.20
N LYS A 139 8.28 35.38 13.60
CA LYS A 139 9.13 34.55 12.75
C LYS A 139 9.71 33.34 13.52
N SER A 140 10.20 33.55 14.73
CA SER A 140 10.78 32.48 15.55
C SER A 140 9.71 31.53 16.13
N TYR A 141 8.53 32.06 16.44
CA TYR A 141 7.35 31.30 16.83
C TYR A 141 6.93 30.35 15.70
N GLU A 142 6.80 30.85 14.46
CA GLU A 142 6.41 30.04 13.28
C GLU A 142 7.43 28.93 13.00
N LYS A 143 8.73 29.23 13.21
CA LYS A 143 9.79 28.24 13.13
C LYS A 143 9.61 27.12 14.17
N ALA A 144 9.41 27.47 15.44
CA ALA A 144 9.17 26.50 16.50
C ALA A 144 7.88 25.69 16.26
N GLU A 145 6.83 26.34 15.74
CA GLU A 145 5.57 25.68 15.38
C GLU A 145 5.79 24.63 14.30
N THR A 146 6.53 24.97 13.24
CA THR A 146 6.87 24.03 12.16
C THR A 146 7.69 22.84 12.69
N GLU A 147 8.65 23.10 13.58
CA GLU A 147 9.45 22.03 14.21
C GLU A 147 8.57 21.10 15.06
N LEU A 148 7.65 21.66 15.86
CA LEU A 148 6.71 20.88 16.65
C LEU A 148 5.73 20.10 15.79
N MET A 149 5.19 20.68 14.70
CA MET A 149 4.29 19.98 13.77
C MET A 149 4.97 18.74 13.19
N ASN A 150 6.19 18.90 12.65
CA ASN A 150 6.96 17.78 12.09
C ASN A 150 7.29 16.72 13.14
N ASN A 151 7.67 17.12 14.35
CA ASN A 151 7.94 16.17 15.44
C ASN A 151 6.66 15.44 15.87
N SER A 152 5.52 16.14 15.91
CA SER A 152 4.23 15.57 16.30
C SER A 152 3.79 14.50 15.32
N SER A 153 3.78 14.81 14.01
CA SER A 153 3.37 13.87 12.97
C SER A 153 4.32 12.67 12.87
N SER A 154 5.64 12.90 12.90
CA SER A 154 6.63 11.82 12.82
C SER A 154 6.55 10.84 14.01
N LEU A 155 6.40 11.37 15.24
CA LEU A 155 6.28 10.54 16.43
C LEU A 155 4.92 9.82 16.47
N ALA A 156 3.85 10.51 16.05
CA ALA A 156 2.52 9.95 15.95
C ALA A 156 2.48 8.77 14.96
N GLU A 157 3.09 8.91 13.79
CA GLU A 157 3.15 7.85 12.78
C GLU A 157 3.90 6.62 13.31
N THR A 158 5.06 6.85 13.94
CA THR A 158 5.89 5.78 14.51
C THR A 158 5.14 5.03 15.61
N ASN A 159 4.54 5.76 16.56
CA ASN A 159 3.85 5.18 17.69
C ASN A 159 2.54 4.51 17.26
N GLY A 160 1.77 5.13 16.36
CA GLY A 160 0.51 4.61 15.83
C GLY A 160 0.72 3.25 15.15
N LYS A 161 1.69 3.17 14.23
CA LYS A 161 2.04 1.90 13.56
C LYS A 161 2.49 0.83 14.53
N LYS A 162 3.37 1.17 15.47
CA LYS A 162 3.85 0.23 16.48
C LYS A 162 2.71 -0.30 17.35
N ASP A 163 1.89 0.59 17.89
CA ASP A 163 0.79 0.21 18.77
C ASP A 163 -0.28 -0.59 18.03
N ALA A 164 -0.52 -0.34 16.74
CA ALA A 164 -1.45 -1.15 15.94
C ALA A 164 -1.06 -2.63 15.93
N LEU A 165 0.24 -2.93 15.95
CA LEU A 165 0.76 -4.30 15.93
C LEU A 165 0.93 -4.91 17.33
N GLU A 166 1.02 -4.08 18.38
CA GLU A 166 1.34 -4.52 19.74
C GLU A 166 0.20 -4.35 20.77
N LYS A 167 -0.84 -3.58 20.45
CA LYS A 167 -1.91 -3.17 21.38
C LYS A 167 -3.29 -3.44 20.81
N GLU A 168 -4.25 -3.68 21.69
CA GLU A 168 -5.65 -3.94 21.30
C GLU A 168 -6.42 -2.66 20.92
N ALA A 169 -5.93 -1.49 21.30
CA ALA A 169 -6.60 -0.21 21.09
C ALA A 169 -5.60 0.95 21.09
N TYR A 170 -6.04 2.14 20.69
CA TYR A 170 -5.26 3.36 20.74
C TYR A 170 -4.69 3.66 22.15
N GLN A 171 -3.43 4.08 22.20
CA GLN A 171 -2.71 4.45 23.43
C GLN A 171 -2.61 5.98 23.59
N LEU A 172 -3.76 6.65 23.71
CA LEU A 172 -3.85 8.13 23.76
C LEU A 172 -4.06 8.72 25.16
N LYS A 173 -3.97 7.90 26.22
CA LYS A 173 -4.13 8.38 27.61
C LYS A 173 -2.96 9.26 28.06
N GLU A 174 -1.77 8.90 27.62
CA GLU A 174 -0.54 9.65 27.90
C GLU A 174 0.06 10.07 26.57
N LEU A 175 0.21 11.38 26.38
CA LEU A 175 0.78 11.93 25.16
C LEU A 175 2.25 12.28 25.37
N PRO A 176 3.10 12.11 24.34
CA PRO A 176 4.47 12.58 24.39
C PRO A 176 4.58 14.07 24.70
N SER A 177 5.72 14.50 25.25
CA SER A 177 6.03 15.93 25.41
C SER A 177 6.53 16.54 24.09
N LYS A 178 6.50 17.88 23.99
CA LYS A 178 7.01 18.64 22.83
C LYS A 178 6.32 18.26 21.51
N ILE A 179 5.01 18.11 21.58
CA ILE A 179 4.13 17.87 20.44
C ILE A 179 2.95 18.85 20.49
N ILE A 180 2.33 19.09 19.35
CA ILE A 180 1.02 19.72 19.22
C ILE A 180 -0.01 18.60 19.35
N LYS A 181 -0.91 18.68 20.33
CA LYS A 181 -1.73 17.53 20.74
C LYS A 181 -2.68 17.06 19.65
N ASN A 182 -3.41 18.00 19.05
CA ASN A 182 -4.38 17.66 18.02
C ASN A 182 -3.69 17.02 16.80
N GLU A 183 -2.58 17.62 16.36
CA GLU A 183 -1.75 17.10 15.27
C GLU A 183 -1.28 15.66 15.57
N TYR A 184 -0.73 15.41 16.76
CA TYR A 184 -0.28 14.08 17.15
C TYR A 184 -1.43 13.06 17.17
N ILE A 185 -2.58 13.42 17.76
CA ILE A 185 -3.71 12.50 17.90
C ILE A 185 -4.27 12.10 16.53
N GLU A 186 -4.40 13.04 15.60
CA GLU A 186 -4.92 12.78 14.26
C GLU A 186 -3.99 11.83 13.49
N TYR A 187 -2.71 12.19 13.36
CA TYR A 187 -1.72 11.36 12.67
C TYR A 187 -1.55 9.99 13.32
N TYR A 188 -1.64 9.90 14.65
CA TYR A 188 -1.50 8.64 15.38
C TYR A 188 -2.64 7.68 15.01
N LYS A 189 -3.88 8.18 15.00
CA LYS A 189 -5.05 7.35 14.68
C LYS A 189 -4.99 6.87 13.24
N THR A 190 -4.69 7.77 12.30
CA THR A 190 -4.52 7.40 10.88
C THR A 190 -3.46 6.31 10.72
N ALA A 191 -2.27 6.52 11.30
CA ALA A 191 -1.18 5.55 11.19
C ALA A 191 -1.48 4.21 11.87
N PHE A 192 -2.25 4.22 12.96
CA PHE A 192 -2.71 3.01 13.63
C PHE A 192 -3.74 2.26 12.78
N ASP A 193 -4.75 2.96 12.27
CA ASP A 193 -5.83 2.38 11.48
C ASP A 193 -5.30 1.81 10.16
N ASP A 194 -4.42 2.54 9.46
CA ASP A 194 -3.80 2.09 8.23
C ASP A 194 -3.01 0.80 8.44
N ALA A 195 -2.19 0.74 9.50
CA ALA A 195 -1.42 -0.46 9.84
C ALA A 195 -2.33 -1.64 10.23
N GLU A 196 -3.43 -1.41 10.95
CA GLU A 196 -4.41 -2.46 11.23
C GLU A 196 -5.07 -3.00 9.95
N GLN A 197 -5.40 -2.13 8.99
CA GLN A 197 -6.03 -2.53 7.73
C GLN A 197 -5.07 -3.34 6.85
N GLU A 198 -3.78 -3.00 6.82
CA GLU A 198 -2.77 -3.79 6.13
C GLU A 198 -2.72 -5.23 6.68
N VAL A 199 -2.61 -5.37 8.01
CA VAL A 199 -2.60 -6.69 8.66
C VAL A 199 -3.90 -7.45 8.42
N LYS A 200 -5.05 -6.76 8.52
CA LYS A 200 -6.36 -7.36 8.26
C LYS A 200 -6.43 -7.96 6.85
N THR A 201 -5.97 -7.23 5.84
CA THR A 201 -5.98 -7.67 4.44
C THR A 201 -5.12 -8.92 4.25
N VAL A 202 -3.92 -8.94 4.84
CA VAL A 202 -3.01 -10.10 4.80
C VAL A 202 -3.63 -11.31 5.48
N LEU A 203 -4.22 -11.14 6.67
CA LEU A 203 -4.85 -12.23 7.41
C LEU A 203 -6.07 -12.79 6.69
N GLN A 204 -6.89 -11.95 6.05
CA GLN A 204 -8.04 -12.39 5.26
C GLN A 204 -7.59 -13.23 4.05
N GLY A 205 -6.62 -12.74 3.27
CA GLY A 205 -6.09 -13.50 2.13
C GLY A 205 -5.43 -14.82 2.55
N THR A 206 -4.70 -14.82 3.67
CA THR A 206 -4.10 -16.04 4.25
C THR A 206 -5.18 -17.03 4.69
N ALA A 207 -6.24 -16.54 5.33
CA ALA A 207 -7.36 -17.36 5.77
C ALA A 207 -8.11 -17.98 4.58
N GLU A 208 -8.37 -17.22 3.52
CA GLU A 208 -8.97 -17.70 2.27
C GLU A 208 -8.13 -18.80 1.62
N TYR A 209 -6.83 -18.56 1.46
CA TYR A 209 -5.90 -19.55 0.91
C TYR A 209 -5.87 -20.84 1.74
N ASN A 210 -5.74 -20.72 3.07
CA ASN A 210 -5.71 -21.88 3.95
C ASN A 210 -7.04 -22.64 3.95
N ALA A 211 -8.17 -21.94 3.84
CA ALA A 211 -9.48 -22.57 3.71
C ALA A 211 -9.63 -23.33 2.39
N TYR A 212 -9.11 -22.77 1.29
CA TYR A 212 -9.09 -23.44 -0.01
C TYR A 212 -8.26 -24.73 0.04
N GLU A 213 -7.03 -24.66 0.57
CA GLU A 213 -6.14 -25.82 0.73
C GLU A 213 -6.78 -26.91 1.61
N TYR A 214 -7.48 -26.51 2.67
CA TYR A 214 -8.22 -27.46 3.50
C TYR A 214 -9.36 -28.13 2.72
N VAL A 215 -10.22 -27.36 2.04
CA VAL A 215 -11.43 -27.91 1.42
C VAL A 215 -11.13 -28.70 0.13
N TYR A 216 -10.24 -28.21 -0.72
CA TYR A 216 -9.93 -28.82 -2.02
C TYR A 216 -8.76 -29.81 -1.98
N ASN A 217 -7.83 -29.64 -1.03
CA ASN A 217 -6.60 -30.45 -0.95
C ASN A 217 -6.46 -31.27 0.34
N ASP A 218 -7.43 -31.22 1.26
CA ASP A 218 -7.37 -31.87 2.59
C ASP A 218 -6.10 -31.50 3.38
N LYS A 219 -5.57 -30.31 3.10
CA LYS A 219 -4.30 -29.85 3.66
C LYS A 219 -4.54 -28.75 4.68
N LYS A 220 -4.31 -29.06 5.95
CA LYS A 220 -4.38 -28.08 7.03
C LYS A 220 -3.05 -27.35 7.18
N ILE A 221 -3.09 -26.02 7.02
CA ILE A 221 -1.94 -25.14 7.19
C ILE A 221 -2.04 -24.47 8.57
N SER A 222 -1.00 -24.60 9.40
CA SER A 222 -0.94 -24.04 10.76
C SER A 222 -0.15 -22.74 10.87
N ASP A 223 0.67 -22.43 9.86
CA ASP A 223 1.69 -21.40 9.95
C ASP A 223 1.09 -20.04 9.56
N VAL A 224 0.32 -19.49 10.50
CA VAL A 224 -0.27 -18.16 10.40
C VAL A 224 0.50 -17.25 11.34
N GLU A 225 0.84 -16.06 10.85
CA GLU A 225 1.50 -15.06 11.67
C GLU A 225 0.65 -14.71 12.90
N ASP A 226 1.19 -14.95 14.10
CA ASP A 226 0.51 -14.66 15.36
C ASP A 226 1.03 -13.34 15.94
N TYR A 227 0.27 -12.27 15.72
CA TYR A 227 0.47 -10.96 16.33
C TYR A 227 0.19 -10.95 17.85
N ASN A 228 -0.32 -12.06 18.40
CA ASN A 228 -0.72 -12.23 19.79
C ASN A 228 -1.79 -11.23 20.27
N LEU A 229 -2.57 -10.69 19.33
CA LEU A 229 -3.69 -9.77 19.61
C LEU A 229 -5.03 -10.44 19.28
N LYS A 230 -6.01 -10.26 20.18
CA LYS A 230 -7.34 -10.86 20.05
C LYS A 230 -8.06 -10.37 18.81
N LYS A 231 -7.93 -9.08 18.48
CA LYS A 231 -8.54 -8.48 17.29
C LYS A 231 -8.10 -9.20 15.99
N PHE A 232 -6.82 -9.51 15.85
CA PHE A 232 -6.28 -10.18 14.66
C PHE A 232 -6.60 -11.68 14.63
N LYS A 233 -6.58 -12.35 15.79
CA LYS A 233 -7.05 -13.74 15.92
C LYS A 233 -8.51 -13.89 15.50
N ALA A 234 -9.36 -12.94 15.88
CA ALA A 234 -10.77 -12.93 15.48
C ALA A 234 -10.94 -12.73 13.97
N ILE A 235 -10.22 -11.78 13.37
CA ILE A 235 -10.25 -11.51 11.92
C ILE A 235 -9.90 -12.75 11.11
N TYR A 236 -8.76 -13.39 11.41
CA TYR A 236 -8.34 -14.59 10.69
C TYR A 236 -9.37 -15.71 10.83
N LYS A 237 -9.84 -15.96 12.05
CA LYS A 237 -10.81 -17.03 12.33
C LYS A 237 -12.13 -16.82 11.59
N GLU A 238 -12.67 -15.61 11.61
CA GLU A 238 -13.93 -15.27 10.94
C GLU A 238 -13.81 -15.46 9.42
N ALA A 239 -12.73 -14.95 8.82
CA ALA A 239 -12.45 -15.11 7.40
C ALA A 239 -12.31 -16.60 7.03
N TYR A 240 -11.52 -17.36 7.79
CA TYR A 240 -11.30 -18.79 7.55
C TYR A 240 -12.60 -19.58 7.62
N ASP A 241 -13.37 -19.43 8.70
CA ASP A 241 -14.63 -20.16 8.89
C ASP A 241 -15.66 -19.82 7.81
N THR A 242 -15.66 -18.57 7.34
CA THR A 242 -16.54 -18.11 6.26
C THR A 242 -16.13 -18.74 4.93
N SER A 243 -14.83 -18.71 4.61
CA SER A 243 -14.30 -19.26 3.36
C SER A 243 -14.44 -20.78 3.28
N VAL A 244 -14.22 -21.50 4.38
CA VAL A 244 -14.47 -22.96 4.43
C VAL A 244 -15.92 -23.28 4.06
N LYS A 245 -16.89 -22.57 4.66
CA LYS A 245 -18.32 -22.78 4.34
C LYS A 245 -18.63 -22.47 2.87
N SER A 246 -18.04 -21.42 2.30
CA SER A 246 -18.22 -21.09 0.88
C SER A 246 -17.67 -22.19 -0.02
N TYR A 247 -16.41 -22.58 0.19
CA TYR A 247 -15.75 -23.58 -0.64
C TYR A 247 -16.38 -24.97 -0.49
N GLU A 248 -16.85 -25.36 0.70
CA GLU A 248 -17.60 -26.61 0.86
C GLU A 248 -18.90 -26.62 0.05
N LYS A 249 -19.59 -25.47 -0.02
CA LYS A 249 -20.80 -25.32 -0.83
C LYS A 249 -20.46 -25.38 -2.33
N GLU A 250 -19.45 -24.65 -2.77
CA GLU A 250 -18.99 -24.64 -4.15
C GLU A 250 -18.54 -26.03 -4.60
N LYS A 251 -17.75 -26.74 -3.78
CA LYS A 251 -17.29 -28.10 -4.03
C LYS A 251 -18.46 -29.06 -4.24
N LYS A 252 -19.53 -28.96 -3.44
CA LYS A 252 -20.75 -29.75 -3.61
C LYS A 252 -21.49 -29.41 -4.91
N GLN A 253 -21.58 -28.13 -5.25
CA GLN A 253 -22.21 -27.67 -6.49
C GLN A 253 -21.43 -28.15 -7.71
N LEU A 254 -20.09 -28.10 -7.66
CA LEU A 254 -19.23 -28.57 -8.74
C LEU A 254 -19.31 -30.09 -8.93
N LEU A 255 -19.41 -30.85 -7.83
CA LEU A 255 -19.64 -32.29 -7.90
C LEU A 255 -21.00 -32.63 -8.53
N GLN A 256 -22.05 -31.86 -8.22
CA GLN A 256 -23.36 -32.05 -8.86
C GLN A 256 -23.31 -31.68 -10.34
N LEU A 257 -22.66 -30.56 -10.68
CA LEU A 257 -22.46 -30.15 -12.07
C LEU A 257 -21.71 -31.21 -12.88
N ALA A 258 -20.71 -31.87 -12.27
CA ALA A 258 -19.99 -32.96 -12.90
C ALA A 258 -20.90 -34.14 -13.28
N LYS A 259 -21.79 -34.54 -12.35
CA LYS A 259 -22.79 -35.59 -12.61
C LYS A 259 -23.79 -35.17 -13.69
N ASP A 260 -24.29 -33.94 -13.63
CA ASP A 260 -25.29 -33.44 -14.56
C ASP A 260 -24.73 -33.36 -16.00
N ASN A 261 -23.49 -32.86 -16.15
CA ASN A 261 -22.81 -32.81 -17.45
C ASN A 261 -22.49 -34.21 -17.97
N GLY A 262 -21.97 -35.11 -17.13
CA GLY A 262 -21.67 -36.49 -17.53
C GLY A 262 -22.91 -37.20 -18.05
N LYS A 263 -24.02 -37.10 -17.29
CA LYS A 263 -25.32 -37.62 -17.71
C LYS A 263 -25.75 -37.07 -19.07
N LYS A 264 -25.71 -35.74 -19.24
CA LYS A 264 -26.15 -35.08 -20.48
C LYS A 264 -25.34 -35.57 -21.68
N ASP A 265 -24.01 -35.55 -21.57
CA ASP A 265 -23.12 -35.93 -22.67
C ASP A 265 -23.31 -37.43 -23.02
N GLY A 266 -23.53 -38.29 -22.02
CA GLY A 266 -23.88 -39.69 -22.23
C GLY A 266 -25.23 -39.89 -22.94
N GLU A 267 -26.27 -39.15 -22.55
CA GLU A 267 -27.59 -39.19 -23.18
C GLU A 267 -27.56 -38.68 -24.63
N GLU A 268 -26.77 -37.65 -24.91
CA GLU A 268 -26.64 -37.02 -26.23
C GLU A 268 -25.68 -37.80 -27.15
N GLY A 269 -24.81 -38.65 -26.57
CA GLY A 269 -23.77 -39.36 -27.30
C GLY A 269 -22.63 -38.43 -27.74
N GLU A 270 -22.42 -37.35 -26.99
CA GLU A 270 -21.34 -36.40 -27.22
C GLU A 270 -20.00 -36.95 -26.68
N ASP A 271 -18.91 -36.35 -27.16
CA ASP A 271 -17.57 -36.59 -26.61
C ASP A 271 -17.48 -36.01 -25.20
N GLN A 272 -16.69 -36.65 -24.33
CA GLN A 272 -16.54 -36.20 -22.95
C GLN A 272 -15.89 -34.80 -22.88
N ASN A 273 -16.54 -33.86 -22.18
CA ASN A 273 -16.06 -32.49 -21.98
C ASN A 273 -15.86 -32.17 -20.49
N LEU A 274 -14.60 -32.05 -20.08
CA LEU A 274 -14.20 -31.77 -18.69
C LEU A 274 -13.69 -30.34 -18.47
N ASP A 275 -13.82 -29.43 -19.45
CA ASP A 275 -13.26 -28.07 -19.38
C ASP A 275 -13.78 -27.29 -18.16
N PHE A 276 -15.02 -27.58 -17.73
CA PHE A 276 -15.61 -26.96 -16.54
C PHE A 276 -14.90 -27.32 -15.21
N LEU A 277 -14.06 -28.36 -15.21
CA LEU A 277 -13.22 -28.76 -14.08
C LEU A 277 -11.81 -28.18 -14.12
N ASP A 278 -11.44 -27.39 -15.12
CA ASP A 278 -10.08 -26.84 -15.26
C ASP A 278 -9.63 -26.02 -14.05
N ALA A 279 -10.57 -25.31 -13.40
CA ALA A 279 -10.28 -24.50 -12.22
C ALA A 279 -9.84 -25.32 -10.99
N VAL A 280 -10.15 -26.62 -10.98
CA VAL A 280 -9.81 -27.53 -9.87
C VAL A 280 -8.85 -28.64 -10.28
N LYS A 281 -8.37 -28.67 -11.53
CA LYS A 281 -7.58 -29.77 -12.10
C LYS A 281 -6.32 -30.14 -11.31
N ASP A 282 -5.72 -29.15 -10.65
CA ASP A 282 -4.49 -29.30 -9.88
C ASP A 282 -4.77 -29.58 -8.38
N THR A 283 -6.03 -29.83 -8.01
CA THR A 283 -6.45 -30.10 -6.63
C THR A 283 -6.66 -31.58 -6.37
N ALA A 284 -6.60 -31.98 -5.08
CA ALA A 284 -6.95 -33.35 -4.68
C ALA A 284 -8.43 -33.71 -4.88
N PHE A 285 -9.29 -32.70 -5.09
CA PHE A 285 -10.70 -32.91 -5.39
C PHE A 285 -10.96 -33.35 -6.84
N TYR A 286 -10.09 -32.97 -7.79
CA TYR A 286 -10.33 -33.23 -9.21
C TYR A 286 -10.59 -34.69 -9.56
N PRO A 287 -9.84 -35.68 -9.05
CA PRO A 287 -10.11 -37.09 -9.34
C PRO A 287 -11.54 -37.51 -8.99
N ALA A 288 -12.07 -37.07 -7.84
CA ALA A 288 -13.43 -37.39 -7.41
C ALA A 288 -14.50 -36.71 -8.28
N ALA A 289 -14.26 -35.46 -8.70
CA ALA A 289 -15.17 -34.75 -9.60
C ALA A 289 -15.20 -35.38 -11.00
N LYS A 290 -14.02 -35.76 -11.50
CA LYS A 290 -13.87 -36.44 -12.79
C LYS A 290 -14.53 -37.82 -12.78
N GLU A 291 -14.30 -38.62 -11.73
CA GLU A 291 -14.93 -39.93 -11.56
C GLU A 291 -16.46 -39.81 -11.55
N ALA A 292 -17.01 -38.84 -10.80
CA ALA A 292 -18.46 -38.60 -10.78
C ALA A 292 -19.05 -38.21 -12.15
N TYR A 293 -18.30 -37.49 -12.99
CA TYR A 293 -18.67 -37.22 -14.37
C TYR A 293 -18.64 -38.50 -15.22
N GLU A 294 -17.54 -39.27 -15.15
CA GLU A 294 -17.33 -40.48 -15.96
C GLU A 294 -18.36 -41.57 -15.64
N GLU A 295 -18.68 -41.77 -14.36
CA GLU A 295 -19.75 -42.68 -13.92
C GLU A 295 -21.10 -42.28 -14.51
N ALA A 296 -21.48 -40.99 -14.37
CA ALA A 296 -22.74 -40.50 -14.90
C ALA A 296 -22.81 -40.59 -16.43
N TYR A 297 -21.69 -40.38 -17.11
CA TYR A 297 -21.58 -40.57 -18.55
C TYR A 297 -21.83 -42.02 -18.97
N GLU A 298 -21.10 -42.98 -18.40
CA GLU A 298 -21.22 -44.39 -18.79
C GLU A 298 -22.57 -44.99 -18.41
N GLU A 299 -23.18 -44.59 -17.30
CA GLU A 299 -24.53 -45.03 -16.91
C GLU A 299 -25.62 -44.58 -17.90
N ASN A 300 -25.43 -43.42 -18.55
CA ASN A 300 -26.43 -42.80 -19.42
C ASN A 300 -26.05 -42.85 -20.90
N LYS A 301 -24.87 -43.37 -21.22
CA LYS A 301 -24.37 -43.59 -22.57
C LYS A 301 -25.39 -44.42 -23.33
N LYS A 302 -25.93 -43.87 -24.40
CA LYS A 302 -26.77 -44.64 -25.33
C LYS A 302 -25.94 -45.80 -25.87
N GLU A 303 -26.18 -47.02 -25.37
CA GLU A 303 -25.71 -48.22 -26.06
C GLU A 303 -26.16 -48.10 -27.50
N SER A 304 -25.19 -48.16 -28.42
CA SER A 304 -25.47 -48.04 -29.85
C SER A 304 -26.66 -48.94 -30.15
N SER A 305 -27.73 -48.35 -30.68
CA SER A 305 -28.94 -49.04 -31.15
C SER A 305 -28.64 -50.18 -32.14
N LEU A 306 -27.39 -50.32 -32.55
CA LEU A 306 -26.82 -51.40 -33.33
C LEU A 306 -26.89 -52.76 -32.64
N LEU A 307 -26.60 -52.90 -31.35
CA LEU A 307 -26.62 -54.22 -30.69
C LEU A 307 -28.07 -54.73 -30.48
N ILE A 308 -28.96 -53.85 -30.05
CA ILE A 308 -30.39 -54.14 -29.93
C ILE A 308 -31.03 -54.34 -31.32
N GLY A 309 -30.62 -53.54 -32.32
CA GLY A 309 -31.06 -53.68 -33.71
C GLY A 309 -30.55 -54.97 -34.38
N MET A 310 -29.30 -55.37 -34.14
CA MET A 310 -28.69 -56.62 -34.62
C MET A 310 -29.35 -57.84 -33.96
N ALA A 311 -29.63 -57.78 -32.65
CA ALA A 311 -30.34 -58.85 -31.95
C ALA A 311 -31.78 -59.00 -32.45
N ALA A 312 -32.51 -57.89 -32.63
CA ALA A 312 -33.87 -57.91 -33.15
C ALA A 312 -33.95 -58.41 -34.61
N THR A 313 -33.01 -58.00 -35.47
CA THR A 313 -32.94 -58.48 -36.86
C THR A 313 -32.52 -59.95 -36.95
N ALA A 314 -31.58 -60.42 -36.13
CA ALA A 314 -31.21 -61.82 -36.07
C ALA A 314 -32.38 -62.73 -35.64
N VAL A 315 -33.16 -62.30 -34.64
CA VAL A 315 -34.37 -63.02 -34.18
C VAL A 315 -35.44 -63.05 -35.27
N LEU A 316 -35.66 -61.94 -35.99
CA LEU A 316 -36.60 -61.88 -37.12
C LEU A 316 -36.17 -62.81 -38.27
N ILE A 317 -34.89 -62.81 -38.64
CA ILE A 317 -34.35 -63.69 -39.71
C ILE A 317 -34.52 -65.16 -39.32
N LEU A 318 -34.22 -65.53 -38.07
CA LEU A 318 -34.40 -66.90 -37.59
C LEU A 318 -35.88 -67.31 -37.60
N GLY A 319 -36.78 -66.41 -37.18
CA GLY A 319 -38.23 -66.64 -37.19
C GLY A 319 -38.77 -66.89 -38.60
N VAL A 320 -38.35 -66.07 -39.58
CA VAL A 320 -38.73 -66.24 -41.00
C VAL A 320 -38.19 -67.56 -41.57
N TYR A 321 -36.92 -67.90 -41.28
CA TYR A 321 -36.33 -69.16 -41.73
C TYR A 321 -37.10 -70.38 -41.19
N LEU A 322 -37.43 -70.38 -39.90
CA LEU A 322 -38.19 -71.46 -39.26
C LEU A 322 -39.62 -71.56 -39.83
N PHE A 323 -40.26 -70.43 -40.12
CA PHE A 323 -41.58 -70.39 -40.75
C PHE A 323 -41.57 -70.96 -42.18
N ILE A 324 -40.59 -70.57 -43.00
CA ILE A 324 -40.41 -71.11 -44.36
C ILE A 324 -40.13 -72.62 -44.30
N LYS A 325 -39.26 -73.08 -43.38
CA LYS A 325 -38.99 -74.51 -43.18
C LYS A 325 -40.25 -75.28 -42.80
N LYS A 326 -41.11 -74.73 -41.94
CA LYS A 326 -42.40 -75.32 -41.56
C LYS A 326 -43.37 -75.40 -42.75
N LEU A 327 -43.45 -74.37 -43.58
CA LEU A 327 -44.27 -74.37 -44.80
C LEU A 327 -43.77 -75.37 -45.84
N ARG A 328 -42.45 -75.51 -46.01
CA ARG A 328 -41.86 -76.46 -46.97
C ARG A 328 -42.06 -77.91 -46.55
N ASN A 329 -42.06 -78.19 -45.24
CA ASN A 329 -42.36 -79.53 -44.71
C ASN A 329 -43.85 -79.89 -44.84
N ARG A 330 -44.76 -78.90 -44.78
CA ARG A 330 -46.20 -79.13 -45.02
C ARG A 330 -46.58 -79.40 -46.48
N LYS A 331 -45.76 -79.00 -47.45
CA LYS A 331 -45.96 -79.32 -48.88
C LYS A 331 -45.38 -80.68 -49.30
N LYS A 332 -44.69 -81.38 -48.40
CA LYS A 332 -44.09 -82.71 -48.64
C LYS A 332 -44.82 -83.85 -47.91
N ALA A 333 -45.91 -83.54 -47.22
CA ALA A 333 -46.88 -84.48 -46.66
C ALA A 333 -48.15 -84.38 -47.50
#